data_AF-A0A645CQR2-F1
#
_entry.id   AF-A0A645CQR2-F1
#
_cell.length_a   1.000
_cell.length_b   1.000
_cell.length_c   1.000
_cell.angle_alpha   90.00
_cell.angle_beta   90.00
_cell.angle_gamma   90.00
#
_symmetry.space_group_name_H-M   'P 1'
#
loop_
_entity.id
_entity.type
_entity.pdbx_description
1 polymer ?
#
loop_
_entity_poly.entity_id
_entity_poly.type
_entity_poly.pdbx_seq_one_letter_code
_entity_poly.pdbx_strand_id
1 'polypeptide(L)' 'MLRALGVAVEEREDALVITGGKLTGGVVNSEKDHRIVMAAAVASIRCRGGMTILNADAVNKSYPAFFEDFNRLGGHAHVI' A
#
# COMPACT_ATOMS: atom_id res chain seq x y z
N MET A 1 -0.22 6.43 -4.83
CA MET A 1 -0.93 5.31 -4.13
C MET A 1 -2.45 5.49 -4.07
N LEU A 2 -3.00 6.41 -3.28
CA LEU A 2 -4.44 6.46 -2.98
C LEU A 2 -5.35 6.59 -4.22
N ARG A 3 -5.00 7.47 -5.18
CA ARG A 3 -5.72 7.58 -6.46
C ARG A 3 -5.73 6.27 -7.25
N ALA A 4 -4.61 5.52 -7.23
CA ALA A 4 -4.51 4.22 -7.89
C ALA A 4 -5.37 3.13 -7.23
N LEU A 5 -5.74 3.32 -5.95
CA LEU A 5 -6.67 2.45 -5.21
C LEU A 5 -8.14 2.92 -5.31
N GLY A 6 -8.42 3.91 -6.16
CA GLY A 6 -9.77 4.44 -6.39
C GLY A 6 -10.24 5.46 -5.34
N VAL A 7 -9.34 6.02 -4.53
CA VAL A 7 -9.68 7.05 -3.53
C VAL A 7 -9.60 8.44 -4.14
N ALA A 8 -10.64 9.25 -3.91
CA ALA A 8 -10.63 10.66 -4.26
C ALA A 8 -9.71 11.44 -3.31
N VAL A 9 -8.67 12.04 -3.87
CA VAL A 9 -7.64 12.79 -3.13
C VAL A 9 -7.33 14.09 -3.83
N GLU A 10 -7.38 15.17 -3.05
CA GLU A 10 -6.98 16.52 -3.43
C GLU A 10 -5.71 16.87 -2.67
N GLU A 11 -4.67 17.26 -3.41
CA GLU A 11 -3.41 17.73 -2.86
C GLU A 11 -3.44 19.26 -2.86
N ARG A 12 -3.05 19.86 -1.74
CA ARG A 12 -2.89 21.30 -1.54
C ARG A 12 -1.43 21.57 -1.16
N GLU A 13 -1.06 22.84 -1.04
CA GLU A 13 0.31 23.25 -0.75
C GLU A 13 0.89 22.61 0.52
N ASP A 14 0.07 22.50 1.59
CA ASP A 14 0.47 22.00 2.90
C ASP A 14 -0.48 20.92 3.45
N ALA A 15 -1.40 20.44 2.61
CA ALA A 15 -2.45 19.52 3.05
C ALA A 15 -2.78 18.45 2.00
N LEU A 16 -3.26 17.31 2.49
CA LEU A 16 -3.83 16.25 1.67
C LEU A 16 -5.26 15.99 2.14
N VAL A 17 -6.24 16.32 1.30
CA VAL A 17 -7.65 16.06 1.58
C VAL A 17 -8.02 14.70 0.99
N ILE A 18 -8.40 13.77 1.86
CA ILE A 18 -8.78 12.41 1.49
C ILE A 18 -10.28 12.24 1.72
N THR A 19 -11.03 11.96 0.66
CA THR A 19 -12.45 11.58 0.80
C THR A 19 -12.54 10.08 1.02
N GLY A 20 -13.08 9.67 2.16
CA GLY A 20 -13.26 8.25 2.49
C GLY A 20 -14.11 7.51 1.47
N GLY A 21 -13.86 6.21 1.30
CA GLY A 21 -14.52 5.41 0.28
C GLY A 21 -14.11 3.94 0.32
N LYS A 22 -14.44 3.22 -0.76
CA LYS A 22 -14.05 1.81 -0.93
C LYS A 22 -12.77 1.73 -1.74
N LEU A 23 -11.83 0.90 -1.31
CA LEU A 23 -10.61 0.63 -2.05
C LEU A 23 -10.88 -0.44 -3.10
N THR A 24 -10.48 -0.19 -4.35
CA THR A 24 -10.70 -1.13 -5.45
C THR A 24 -9.63 -2.22 -5.52
N GLY A 25 -8.40 -1.91 -5.10
CA GLY A 25 -7.21 -2.65 -5.51
C GLY A 25 -6.59 -2.03 -6.78
N GLY A 26 -5.56 -2.66 -7.34
CA GLY A 26 -4.83 -2.15 -8.50
C GLY A 26 -3.31 -2.18 -8.32
N VAL A 27 -2.60 -1.35 -9.10
CA VAL A 27 -1.14 -1.27 -9.08
C VAL A 27 -0.70 -0.01 -8.33
N VAL A 28 0.14 -0.17 -7.32
CA VAL A 28 0.73 0.92 -6.55
C VAL A 28 2.24 0.91 -6.76
N ASN A 29 2.80 2.02 -7.24
CA ASN A 29 4.23 2.25 -7.15
C ASN A 29 4.58 2.78 -5.74
N SER A 30 5.54 2.13 -5.07
CA SER A 30 6.03 2.59 -3.76
C SER A 30 7.00 3.76 -3.85
N GLU A 31 7.48 4.09 -5.05
CA GLU A 31 8.54 5.08 -5.28
C GLU A 31 9.80 4.80 -4.44
N LYS A 32 10.07 3.52 -4.16
CA LYS A 32 11.19 3.03 -3.34
C LYS A 32 11.18 3.52 -1.87
N ASP A 33 10.02 3.96 -1.37
CA ASP A 33 9.79 4.32 0.04
C ASP A 33 9.16 3.12 0.78
N HIS A 34 9.85 2.65 1.84
CA HIS A 34 9.43 1.52 2.65
C HIS A 34 8.09 1.76 3.35
N ARG A 35 7.78 3.00 3.73
CA ARG A 35 6.51 3.36 4.38
C ARG A 35 5.36 3.25 3.41
N ILE A 36 5.57 3.59 2.14
CA ILE A 36 4.52 3.42 1.11
C ILE A 36 4.29 1.93 0.83
N VAL A 37 5.34 1.09 0.83
CA VAL A 37 5.18 -0.38 0.73
C VAL A 37 4.30 -0.89 1.88
N MET A 38 4.64 -0.57 3.12
CA MET A 38 3.91 -1.03 4.30
C MET A 38 2.47 -0.49 4.34
N ALA A 39 2.29 0.80 4.05
CA ALA A 39 0.96 1.42 4.02
C ALA A 39 0.07 0.81 2.93
N ALA A 40 0.63 0.53 1.75
CA ALA A 40 -0.10 -0.14 0.68
C ALA A 40 -0.49 -1.57 1.11
N ALA A 41 0.44 -2.35 1.66
CA ALA A 41 0.17 -3.71 2.13
C ALA A 41 -0.98 -3.74 3.16
N VAL A 42 -0.98 -2.81 4.12
CA VAL A 42 -2.10 -2.68 5.07
C VAL A 42 -3.39 -2.26 4.37
N ALA A 43 -3.34 -1.34 3.41
CA ALA A 43 -4.52 -0.94 2.64
C ALA A 43 -5.14 -2.11 1.84
N SER A 44 -4.32 -3.08 1.41
CA SER A 44 -4.75 -4.23 0.62
C SER A 44 -5.84 -5.07 1.30
N ILE A 45 -5.83 -5.16 2.63
CA ILE A 45 -6.79 -5.98 3.39
C ILE A 45 -8.24 -5.44 3.30
N ARG A 46 -8.41 -4.21 2.80
CA ARG A 46 -9.71 -3.56 2.59
C ARG A 46 -10.06 -3.38 1.11
N CYS A 47 -9.18 -3.78 0.20
CA CYS A 47 -9.43 -3.73 -1.23
C CYS A 47 -10.46 -4.79 -1.65
N ARG A 48 -11.31 -4.43 -2.61
CA ARG A 48 -12.27 -5.37 -3.22
C ARG A 48 -11.61 -6.37 -4.17
N GLY A 49 -10.50 -5.96 -4.79
CA GLY A 49 -9.69 -6.78 -5.69
C GLY A 49 -8.24 -6.91 -5.22
N GLY A 50 -7.48 -7.71 -5.96
CA GLY A 50 -6.04 -7.87 -5.73
C GLY A 50 -5.26 -6.57 -5.92
N MET A 51 -4.05 -6.54 -5.37
CA MET A 51 -3.18 -5.38 -5.43
C MET A 51 -1.74 -5.80 -5.70
N THR A 52 -1.05 -5.06 -6.57
CA THR A 52 0.37 -5.24 -6.86
C THR A 52 1.14 -4.02 -6.37
N ILE A 53 2.14 -4.23 -5.51
CA ILE A 53 3.04 -3.17 -5.04
C ILE A 53 4.35 -3.28 -5.82
N LEU A 54 4.71 -2.25 -6.59
CA LEU A 54 6.00 -2.16 -7.27
C LEU A 54 7.07 -1.69 -6.30
N ASN A 55 8.31 -2.17 -6.48
CA ASN A 55 9.46 -1.85 -5.64
C ASN A 55 9.23 -2.20 -4.15
N ALA A 56 8.72 -3.41 -3.90
CA ALA A 56 8.44 -3.91 -2.55
C ALA A 56 9.71 -4.18 -1.72
N ASP A 57 10.86 -4.38 -2.39
CA ASP A 57 12.19 -4.56 -1.79
C ASP A 57 12.61 -3.39 -0.89
N ALA A 58 12.03 -2.20 -1.11
CA ALA A 58 12.28 -1.03 -0.27
C ALA A 58 12.02 -1.28 1.22
N VAL A 59 11.10 -2.19 1.56
CA VAL A 59 10.77 -2.51 2.97
C VAL A 59 11.98 -3.00 3.77
N ASN A 60 12.93 -3.66 3.10
CA ASN A 60 14.16 -4.19 3.71
C ASN A 60 15.05 -3.13 4.34
N LYS A 61 14.87 -1.84 4.01
CA LYS A 61 15.60 -0.73 4.63
C LYS A 61 15.26 -0.54 6.11
N SER A 62 14.02 -0.87 6.51
CA SER A 62 13.50 -0.54 7.84
C SER A 62 12.89 -1.73 8.57
N TYR A 63 12.29 -2.67 7.83
CA TYR A 63 11.59 -3.80 8.41
C TYR A 63 11.67 -5.04 7.49
N PRO A 64 12.83 -5.72 7.43
CA PRO A 64 13.04 -6.87 6.55
C PRO A 64 12.02 -8.02 6.72
N ALA A 65 11.57 -8.26 7.95
CA ALA A 65 10.60 -9.33 8.26
C ALA A 65 9.13 -8.93 8.02
N PHE A 66 8.86 -7.74 7.47
CA PHE A 66 7.50 -7.18 7.39
C PHE A 66 6.49 -8.12 6.72
N PHE A 67 6.81 -8.70 5.56
CA PHE A 67 5.86 -9.56 4.84
C PHE A 67 5.68 -10.94 5.51
N GLU A 68 6.68 -11.43 6.24
CA GLU A 68 6.54 -12.62 7.08
C GLU A 68 5.56 -12.36 8.22
N ASP A 69 5.76 -11.27 8.95
CA ASP A 69 4.87 -10.84 10.04
C ASP A 69 3.46 -10.55 9.52
N PHE A 70 3.34 -9.84 8.40
CA PHE A 70 2.08 -9.52 7.76
C PHE A 70 1.29 -10.79 7.42
N ASN A 71 1.94 -11.79 6.82
CA ASN A 71 1.33 -13.08 6.51
C ASN A 71 0.95 -13.85 7.79
N ARG A 72 1.79 -13.82 8.83
CA ARG A 72 1.52 -14.45 10.13
C ARG A 72 0.29 -13.85 10.82
N LEU A 73 0.03 -12.57 10.60
CA LEU A 73 -1.13 -11.85 11.15
C LEU A 73 -2.41 -11.99 10.29
N GLY A 74 -2.38 -12.81 9.24
CA GLY A 74 -3.54 -13.08 8.38
C GLY A 74 -3.63 -12.21 7.12
N GLY A 75 -2.62 -11.40 6.85
CA GLY A 75 -2.43 -10.82 5.52
C GLY A 75 -2.08 -11.87 4.48
N HIS A 76 -2.27 -11.54 3.20
CA HIS A 76 -1.88 -12.40 2.09
C HIS A 76 -1.00 -11.62 1.12
N ALA A 77 0.31 -11.79 1.24
CA ALA A 77 1.30 -11.19 0.37
C ALA A 77 2.20 -12.29 -0.22
N HIS A 78 2.36 -12.24 -1.54
CA HIS A 78 3.34 -13.03 -2.29
C HIS A 78 4.34 -12.06 -2.92
N VAL A 79 5.57 -12.06 -2.39
CA VAL A 79 6.65 -11.19 -2.85
C VAL A 79 7.45 -11.95 -3.90
N ILE A 80 7.61 -11.36 -5.09
CA ILE A 80 8.33 -11.92 -6.23
C ILE A 80 9.59 -11.10 -6.46
#